data_AF-A0A7K6W5M5-F1
#
_entry.id   AF-A0A7K6W5M5-F1
#
_cell.length_a   1.000
_cell.length_b   1.000
_cell.length_c   1.000
_cell.angle_alpha   90.00
_cell.angle_beta   90.00
_cell.angle_gamma   90.00
#
_symmetry.space_group_name_H-M   'P 1'
#
loop_
_entity.id
_entity.type
_entity.pdbx_description
1 polymer ?
#
loop_
_entity_poly.entity_id
_entity_poly.type
_entity_poly.pdbx_seq_one_letter_code
_entity_poly.pdbx_strand_id
1 'polypeptide(L)'
;QPLEVLDLGKLVAVRGEGGGLVLRLRGQEVTLKVESQEALEMWRGFILTMAEMKVPTDLALLPGHVFQLSEALREEQDRRAASGSPATLGVPSCFFEVTRLEAERLLERSAGEGNMVLRPGGYGQGGVSVTTRQEMN
;
A
#
# COMPACT_ATOMS: atom_id res chain seq x y z
N GLN A 1 -21.33 -1.05 -1.64
CA GLN A 1 -20.36 -0.27 -0.84
C GLN A 1 -18.98 -0.53 -1.42
N PRO A 2 -18.10 0.49 -1.54
CA PRO A 2 -16.71 0.24 -1.92
C PRO A 2 -16.09 -0.68 -0.88
N LEU A 3 -15.35 -1.71 -1.32
CA LEU A 3 -14.53 -2.49 -0.41
C LEU A 3 -13.47 -1.56 0.15
N GLU A 4 -13.51 -1.30 1.46
CA GLU A 4 -12.39 -0.67 2.16
C GLU A 4 -11.13 -1.49 1.88
N VAL A 5 -10.03 -0.80 1.55
CA VAL A 5 -8.75 -1.45 1.31
C VAL A 5 -8.33 -2.15 2.60
N LEU A 6 -8.22 -3.48 2.57
CA LEU A 6 -7.79 -4.27 3.72
C LEU A 6 -6.28 -4.14 3.90
N ASP A 7 -5.86 -3.52 4.99
CA ASP A 7 -4.45 -3.42 5.38
C ASP A 7 -3.99 -4.73 6.05
N LEU A 8 -3.39 -5.61 5.26
CA LEU A 8 -2.85 -6.88 5.74
C LEU A 8 -1.71 -6.72 6.75
N GLY A 9 -1.08 -5.54 6.87
CA GLY A 9 -0.13 -5.25 7.95
C GLY A 9 -0.76 -5.25 9.34
N LYS A 10 -2.10 -5.16 9.43
CA LYS A 10 -2.88 -5.27 10.67
C LYS A 10 -3.43 -6.68 10.90
N LEU A 11 -3.11 -7.65 10.04
CA LEU A 11 -3.63 -9.02 10.14
C LEU A 11 -3.14 -9.69 11.42
N VAL A 12 -4.08 -10.26 12.17
CA VAL A 12 -3.82 -10.97 13.43
C VAL A 12 -4.13 -12.46 13.29
N ALA A 13 -5.16 -12.83 12.52
CA ALA A 13 -5.48 -14.22 12.25
C ALA A 13 -6.30 -14.39 10.97
N VAL A 14 -6.15 -15.55 10.35
CA VAL A 14 -6.96 -16.03 9.22
C VAL A 14 -7.57 -17.37 9.60
N ARG A 15 -8.90 -17.48 9.60
CA ARG A 15 -9.62 -18.70 10.02
C ARG A 15 -10.66 -19.09 8.96
N GLY A 16 -10.85 -20.38 8.75
CA GLY A 16 -12.00 -20.90 8.01
C GLY A 16 -13.15 -21.17 8.98
N GLU A 17 -14.32 -20.57 8.74
CA GLU A 17 -15.51 -20.77 9.59
C GLU A 17 -16.78 -20.71 8.73
N GLY A 18 -17.69 -21.67 8.90
CA GLY A 18 -19.02 -21.64 8.27
C GLY A 18 -19.03 -21.57 6.74
N GLY A 19 -18.01 -22.08 6.05
CA GLY A 19 -17.88 -21.96 4.59
C GLY A 19 -17.38 -20.59 4.10
N GLY A 20 -16.91 -19.75 5.02
CA GLY A 20 -16.27 -18.47 4.76
C GLY A 20 -14.84 -18.42 5.30
N LEU A 21 -14.10 -17.38 4.90
CA LEU A 21 -12.79 -17.03 5.43
C LEU A 21 -12.92 -15.79 6.32
N VAL A 22 -12.61 -15.92 7.60
CA VAL A 22 -12.64 -14.83 8.57
C VAL A 22 -11.24 -14.24 8.73
N LEU A 23 -11.12 -12.95 8.42
CA LEU A 23 -9.91 -12.16 8.59
C LEU A 23 -10.06 -11.26 9.80
N ARG A 24 -9.24 -11.52 10.83
CA ARG A 24 -9.19 -10.70 12.02
C ARG A 24 -8.04 -9.70 11.90
N LEU A 25 -8.37 -8.43 11.77
CA LEU A 25 -7.46 -7.30 11.69
C LEU A 25 -7.46 -6.55 13.04
N ARG A 26 -6.46 -5.70 13.29
CA ARG A 26 -6.48 -4.82 14.46
C ARG A 26 -7.62 -3.80 14.34
N GLY A 27 -8.70 -4.04 15.08
CA GLY A 27 -9.86 -3.15 15.18
C GLY A 27 -11.04 -3.48 14.26
N GLN A 28 -10.93 -4.52 13.43
CA GLN A 28 -12.03 -4.99 12.59
C GLN A 28 -11.94 -6.49 12.30
N GLU A 29 -13.08 -7.09 11.99
CA GLU A 29 -13.17 -8.47 11.51
C GLU A 29 -13.99 -8.48 10.22
N VAL A 30 -13.51 -9.22 9.23
CA VAL A 30 -14.11 -9.29 7.90
C VAL A 30 -14.29 -10.74 7.51
N THR A 31 -15.51 -11.09 7.10
CA THR A 31 -15.82 -12.43 6.59
C THR A 31 -15.95 -12.40 5.08
N LEU A 32 -15.11 -13.18 4.40
CA LEU A 32 -15.15 -13.38 2.97
C LEU A 32 -15.92 -14.66 2.65
N LYS A 33 -16.85 -14.58 1.71
CA LYS A 33 -17.55 -15.77 1.19
C LYS A 33 -16.63 -16.46 0.19
N VAL A 34 -16.51 -17.78 0.30
CA VAL A 34 -15.73 -18.61 -0.63
C VAL A 34 -16.60 -19.73 -1.18
N GLU A 35 -16.28 -20.17 -2.39
CA GLU A 35 -17.15 -21.06 -3.19
C GLU A 35 -16.88 -22.55 -2.95
N SER A 36 -15.69 -22.88 -2.42
CA SER A 36 -15.28 -24.26 -2.14
C SER A 36 -14.23 -24.32 -1.03
N GLN A 37 -13.99 -25.52 -0.49
CA GLN A 37 -12.93 -25.74 0.51
C GLN A 37 -11.54 -25.55 -0.09
N GLU A 38 -11.34 -25.97 -1.35
CA GLU A 38 -10.11 -25.71 -2.09
C GLU A 38 -9.85 -24.21 -2.26
N ALA A 39 -10.88 -23.44 -2.65
CA ALA A 39 -10.77 -21.99 -2.77
C ALA A 39 -10.47 -21.36 -1.40
N LEU A 40 -11.10 -21.84 -0.32
CA LEU A 40 -10.83 -21.38 1.04
C LEU A 40 -9.35 -21.56 1.40
N GLU A 41 -8.78 -22.73 1.12
CA GLU A 41 -7.39 -23.05 1.42
C GLU A 41 -6.41 -22.23 0.56
N MET A 42 -6.75 -22.03 -0.72
CA MET A 42 -6.00 -21.15 -1.61
C MET A 42 -6.01 -19.68 -1.16
N TRP A 43 -7.18 -19.14 -0.84
CA TRP A 43 -7.30 -17.76 -0.34
C TRP A 43 -6.57 -17.57 0.98
N ARG A 44 -6.66 -18.54 1.89
CA ARG A 44 -5.88 -18.54 3.13
C ARG A 44 -4.37 -18.51 2.84
N GLY A 45 -3.91 -19.34 1.90
CA GLY A 45 -2.51 -19.36 1.45
C GLY A 45 -2.04 -18.03 0.90
N PHE A 46 -2.78 -17.42 -0.02
CA PHE A 46 -2.41 -16.13 -0.62
C PHE A 46 -2.35 -15.01 0.42
N ILE A 47 -3.38 -14.89 1.26
CA ILE A 47 -3.45 -13.82 2.26
C ILE A 47 -2.30 -13.91 3.26
N LEU A 48 -2.02 -15.12 3.77
CA LEU A 48 -0.88 -15.35 4.67
C LEU A 48 0.45 -15.07 3.96
N THR A 49 0.58 -15.45 2.68
CA THR A 49 1.80 -15.20 1.91
C THR A 49 2.09 -13.72 1.75
N MET A 50 1.08 -12.90 1.44
CA MET A 50 1.23 -11.46 1.29
C MET A 50 1.46 -10.74 2.63
N ALA A 51 0.83 -11.24 3.70
CA ALA A 51 0.97 -10.68 5.04
C ALA A 51 2.35 -10.99 5.66
N GLU A 52 2.83 -12.23 5.51
CA GLU A 52 4.07 -12.71 6.13
C GLU A 52 5.28 -12.70 5.19
N MET A 53 5.08 -12.41 3.90
CA MET A 53 6.13 -12.43 2.86
C MET A 53 6.90 -13.75 2.74
N LYS A 54 6.19 -14.87 2.95
CA LYS A 54 6.70 -16.23 2.80
C LYS A 54 5.55 -17.19 2.49
N VAL A 55 5.82 -18.28 1.78
CA VAL A 55 4.80 -19.31 1.53
C VAL A 55 4.55 -20.11 2.82
N PRO A 56 3.29 -20.26 3.27
CA PRO A 56 2.97 -21.04 4.47
C PRO A 56 3.18 -22.54 4.21
N THR A 57 3.72 -23.22 5.23
CA THR A 57 4.03 -24.67 5.18
C THR A 57 3.06 -25.51 6.00
N ASP A 58 2.19 -24.87 6.78
CA ASP A 58 1.19 -25.47 7.66
C ASP A 58 -0.17 -25.70 6.96
N LEU A 59 -0.28 -25.41 5.66
CA LEU A 59 -1.48 -25.60 4.86
C LEU A 59 -1.39 -26.89 4.02
N ALA A 60 -2.52 -27.54 3.77
CA ALA A 60 -2.60 -28.75 2.94
C ALA A 60 -2.67 -28.39 1.45
N LEU A 61 -1.64 -27.68 0.98
CA LEU A 61 -1.56 -27.21 -0.40
C LEU A 61 -1.01 -28.28 -1.34
N LEU A 62 -1.63 -28.39 -2.52
CA LEU A 62 -1.11 -29.21 -3.62
C LEU A 62 0.17 -28.57 -4.19
N PRO A 63 1.05 -29.36 -4.85
CA PRO A 63 2.28 -28.82 -5.45
C PRO A 63 2.05 -27.65 -6.41
N GLY A 64 0.97 -27.69 -7.20
CA GLY A 64 0.60 -26.59 -8.10
C GLY A 64 0.22 -25.31 -7.35
N HIS A 65 -0.45 -25.43 -6.20
CA HIS A 65 -0.81 -24.30 -5.34
C HIS A 65 0.42 -23.66 -4.70
N VAL A 66 1.36 -24.48 -4.23
CA VAL A 66 2.65 -24.00 -3.69
C VAL A 66 3.43 -23.23 -4.75
N PHE A 67 3.45 -23.74 -5.99
CA PHE A 67 4.07 -23.03 -7.11
C PHE A 67 3.40 -21.66 -7.35
N GLN A 68 2.07 -21.60 -7.43
CA GLN A 68 1.33 -20.34 -7.62
C GLN A 68 1.63 -19.31 -6.51
N LEU A 69 1.65 -19.74 -5.25
CA LEU A 69 1.98 -18.86 -4.12
C LEU A 69 3.41 -18.36 -4.18
N SER A 70 4.35 -19.20 -4.61
CA SER A 70 5.76 -18.82 -4.77
C SER A 70 5.95 -17.77 -5.86
N GLU A 71 5.26 -17.94 -7.00
CA GLU A 71 5.30 -16.97 -8.09
C GLU A 71 4.70 -15.62 -7.65
N ALA A 72 3.53 -15.64 -7.01
CA ALA A 72 2.90 -14.42 -6.50
C ALA A 72 3.75 -13.73 -5.42
N LEU A 73 4.41 -14.50 -4.55
CA LEU A 73 5.34 -13.94 -3.57
C LEU A 73 6.51 -13.22 -4.25
N ARG A 74 7.08 -13.79 -5.32
CA ARG A 74 8.16 -13.16 -6.08
C ARG A 74 7.68 -11.84 -6.71
N GLU A 75 6.53 -11.85 -7.37
CA GLU A 75 5.95 -10.63 -7.96
C GLU A 75 5.70 -9.54 -6.92
N GLU A 76 5.21 -9.91 -5.74
CA GLU A 76 5.00 -8.97 -4.64
C GLU A 76 6.32 -8.44 -4.06
N GLN A 77 7.36 -9.27 -3.97
CA GLN A 77 8.71 -8.84 -3.57
C GLN A 77 9.28 -7.83 -4.57
N ASP A 78 9.16 -8.11 -5.87
CA ASP A 78 9.59 -7.22 -6.94
C ASP A 78 8.80 -5.91 -6.91
N ARG A 79 7.47 -5.96 -6.71
CA ARG A 79 6.63 -4.77 -6.56
C ARG A 79 7.06 -3.93 -5.35
N ARG A 80 7.35 -4.55 -4.21
CA ARG A 80 7.83 -3.84 -3.00
C ARG A 80 9.22 -3.24 -3.22
N ALA A 81 10.13 -3.97 -3.88
CA ALA A 81 11.47 -3.48 -4.20
C ALA A 81 11.42 -2.30 -5.19
N ALA A 82 10.60 -2.39 -6.24
CA ALA A 82 10.38 -1.33 -7.21
C ALA A 82 9.71 -0.10 -6.59
N SER A 83 8.88 -0.29 -5.56
CA SER A 83 8.22 0.81 -4.85
C SER A 83 9.11 1.62 -3.88
N GLY A 84 10.41 1.29 -3.75
CA GLY A 84 11.41 2.16 -3.12
C GLY A 84 11.04 2.73 -1.74
N SER A 85 11.34 1.99 -0.67
CA SER A 85 11.15 2.35 0.74
C SER A 85 9.68 2.59 1.20
N PRO A 86 9.31 2.24 2.44
CA PRO A 86 7.94 2.45 2.96
C PRO A 86 7.54 3.93 3.11
N ALA A 87 8.39 4.88 2.73
CA ALA A 87 8.18 6.32 2.93
C ALA A 87 7.63 7.07 1.70
N THR A 88 7.58 6.44 0.52
CA THR A 88 7.13 7.10 -0.73
C THR A 88 5.63 6.95 -1.01
N LEU A 89 4.91 6.09 -0.29
CA LEU A 89 3.47 5.87 -0.47
C LEU A 89 2.57 7.03 0.00
N GLY A 90 3.12 8.09 0.58
CA GLY A 90 2.34 9.22 1.11
C GLY A 90 2.34 10.47 0.24
N VAL A 91 3.14 10.51 -0.82
CA VAL A 91 3.54 11.77 -1.44
C VAL A 91 3.21 11.76 -2.93
N PRO A 92 2.37 12.69 -3.42
CA PRO A 92 1.98 12.72 -4.84
C PRO A 92 3.18 13.08 -5.72
N SER A 93 3.14 12.71 -7.00
CA SER A 93 4.19 13.01 -7.99
C SER A 93 4.49 14.50 -8.16
N CYS A 94 3.60 15.38 -7.68
CA CYS A 94 3.76 16.83 -7.65
C CYS A 94 4.42 17.37 -6.36
N PHE A 95 4.98 16.50 -5.52
CA PHE A 95 5.79 16.90 -4.38
C PHE A 95 7.26 17.04 -4.77
N PHE A 96 7.83 18.17 -4.42
CA PHE A 96 9.21 18.49 -4.70
C PHE A 96 9.97 18.62 -3.38
N GLU A 97 11.07 17.86 -3.25
CA GLU A 97 12.06 17.95 -2.15
C GLU A 97 12.83 19.28 -2.27
N VAL A 98 12.15 20.38 -1.92
CA VAL A 98 12.68 21.74 -2.01
C VAL A 98 12.37 22.53 -0.75
N THR A 99 13.27 23.43 -0.38
CA THR A 99 13.04 24.42 0.67
C THR A 99 12.02 25.47 0.23
N ARG A 100 11.55 26.29 1.18
CA ARG A 100 10.69 27.45 0.86
C ARG A 100 11.29 28.35 -0.21
N LEU A 101 12.56 28.69 -0.05
CA LEU A 101 13.25 29.62 -0.95
C LEU A 101 13.44 29.03 -2.35
N GLU A 102 13.71 27.74 -2.44
CA GLU A 102 13.82 27.04 -3.73
C GLU A 102 12.47 26.96 -4.44
N ALA A 103 11.38 26.69 -3.72
CA ALA A 103 10.03 26.70 -4.28
C ALA A 103 9.62 28.08 -4.82
N GLU A 104 9.96 29.16 -4.10
CA GLU A 104 9.74 30.53 -4.57
C GLU A 104 10.47 30.79 -5.90
N ARG A 105 11.76 30.44 -5.98
CA ARG A 105 12.56 30.57 -7.23
C ARG A 105 12.05 29.71 -8.38
N LEU A 106 11.55 28.51 -8.10
CA LEU A 106 10.98 27.63 -9.12
C LEU A 106 9.72 28.26 -9.73
N LEU A 107 8.84 28.80 -8.88
CA LEU A 107 7.63 29.47 -9.31
C LEU A 107 7.90 30.76 -10.11
N GLU A 108 8.97 31.48 -9.79
CA GLU A 108 9.42 32.65 -10.56
C GLU A 108 9.93 32.25 -11.95
N ARG A 109 10.73 31.18 -12.05
CA ARG A 109 11.35 30.75 -13.32
C ARG A 109 10.35 30.08 -14.26
N SER A 110 9.39 29.33 -13.72
CA SER A 110 8.39 28.57 -14.49
C SER A 110 7.00 29.20 -14.39
N ALA A 111 6.92 30.53 -14.50
CA ALA A 111 5.69 31.30 -14.36
C ALA A 111 4.52 30.83 -15.27
N GLY A 112 4.83 30.21 -16.42
CA GLY A 112 3.85 29.70 -17.38
C GLY A 112 3.40 28.25 -17.17
N GLU A 113 4.02 27.50 -16.26
CA GLU A 113 3.73 26.07 -16.05
C GLU A 113 2.83 25.81 -14.83
N GLY A 114 2.53 26.87 -14.06
CA GLY A 114 1.68 26.80 -12.88
C GLY A 114 2.05 27.85 -11.85
N ASN A 115 1.35 27.81 -10.71
CA ASN A 115 1.53 28.78 -9.63
C ASN A 115 1.59 28.13 -8.24
N MET A 116 1.80 26.81 -8.16
CA MET A 116 1.81 26.05 -6.90
C MET A 116 2.94 25.01 -6.88
N VAL A 117 3.63 24.88 -5.74
CA VAL A 117 4.60 23.83 -5.43
C VAL A 117 4.28 23.21 -4.07
N LEU A 118 4.13 21.88 -4.03
CA LEU A 118 4.01 21.09 -2.80
C LEU A 118 5.41 20.66 -2.33
N ARG A 119 5.75 20.86 -1.05
CA ARG A 119 7.09 20.64 -0.52
C ARG A 119 7.10 20.22 0.96
N PRO A 120 8.25 19.78 1.53
CA PRO A 120 8.37 19.54 2.97
C PRO A 120 8.04 20.78 3.81
N GLY A 121 7.34 20.56 4.92
CA GLY A 121 7.08 21.59 5.94
C GLY A 121 8.31 21.91 6.77
N GLY A 122 8.43 23.17 7.21
CA GLY A 122 9.57 23.63 8.01
C GLY A 122 9.51 23.29 9.50
N TYR A 123 8.37 22.80 9.99
CA TYR A 123 8.16 22.44 11.40
C TYR A 123 7.95 20.92 11.54
N GLY A 124 8.94 20.25 12.11
CA GLY A 124 8.88 18.83 12.48
C GLY A 124 9.11 17.83 11.34
N GLN A 125 9.43 16.59 11.69
CA GLN A 125 9.52 15.48 10.73
C GLN A 125 8.10 15.09 10.27
N GLY A 126 7.79 15.34 8.99
CA GLY A 126 6.61 14.79 8.31
C GLY A 126 5.49 15.78 7.95
N GLY A 127 5.65 17.08 8.19
CA GLY A 127 4.68 18.09 7.73
C GLY A 127 4.80 18.37 6.23
N VAL A 128 3.68 18.71 5.57
CA VAL A 128 3.65 19.16 4.17
C VAL A 128 3.32 20.65 4.12
N SER A 129 3.89 21.38 3.16
CA SER A 129 3.61 22.80 2.93
C SER A 129 3.40 23.08 1.46
N VAL A 130 2.60 24.12 1.18
CA VAL A 130 2.31 24.59 -0.18
C VAL A 130 2.89 25.99 -0.32
N THR A 131 3.62 26.22 -1.41
CA THR A 131 4.07 27.56 -1.82
C THR A 131 3.30 27.94 -3.07
N THR A 132 2.70 29.13 -3.10
CA THR A 132 1.97 29.63 -4.27
C THR A 132 2.52 30.98 -4.74
N ARG A 133 2.45 31.21 -6.05
CA ARG A 133 2.73 32.50 -6.69
C ARG A 133 1.39 33.18 -6.99
N GLN A 134 1.23 34.41 -6.51
CA GLN A 134 0.06 35.22 -6.81
C GLN A 134 0.50 36.40 -7.67
N GLU A 135 -0.24 36.64 -8.76
CA GLU A 135 -0.12 37.87 -9.53
C GLU A 135 -1.19 38.83 -9.01
N MET A 136 -0.77 39.99 -8.52
CA MET A 136 -1.67 41.03 -8.06
C MET A 136 -1.99 41.93 -9.26
N ASN A 137 -3.25 41.87 -9.70
CA ASN A 137 -3.81 42.76 -10.72
C ASN A 137 -4.29 44.07 -10.09
#